data_AF-A0A970SA40-F1
#
_entry.id   AF-A0A970SA40-F1
#
_cell.length_a   1.000
_cell.length_b   1.000
_cell.length_c   1.000
_cell.angle_alpha   90.00
_cell.angle_beta   90.00
_cell.angle_gamma   90.00
#
_symmetry.space_group_name_H-M   'P 1'
#
loop_
_entity.id
_entity.type
_entity.pdbx_description
1 polymer ?
#
loop_
_entity_poly.entity_id
_entity_poly.type
_entity_poly.pdbx_seq_one_letter_code
_entity_poly.pdbx_strand_id
1 'polypeptide(L)'
;MCRRRLVLCFLGAGILCLSPGFGHALTPEQVIQLKKAGVQDATIQLMISQEMAGENRNPYDTMGTKEIRDADGNTVVIYSTGKPGGGAFDPEEREKLDRAWEMLRNLIIDAR
;
A
#
# COMPACT_ATOMS: atom_id res chain seq x y z
N MET A 1 32.60 -19.63 27.20
CA MET A 1 32.23 -19.88 25.79
C MET A 1 30.73 -20.14 25.56
N CYS A 2 29.97 -20.74 26.50
CA CYS A 2 28.53 -21.02 26.33
C CYS A 2 27.63 -19.78 26.12
N ARG A 3 27.92 -18.66 26.78
CA ARG A 3 27.02 -17.47 26.75
C ARG A 3 27.06 -16.69 25.42
N ARG A 4 28.21 -16.68 24.72
CA ARG A 4 28.38 -16.02 23.41
C ARG A 4 27.71 -16.78 22.27
N ARG A 5 27.72 -18.12 22.31
CA ARG A 5 27.00 -18.98 21.33
C ARG A 5 25.49 -18.86 21.48
N LEU A 6 24.98 -18.73 22.70
CA LEU A 6 23.56 -18.56 22.96
C LEU A 6 23.03 -17.22 22.39
N VAL A 7 23.77 -16.13 22.59
CA VAL A 7 23.41 -14.79 22.08
C VAL A 7 23.45 -14.73 20.55
N LEU A 8 24.42 -15.41 19.91
CA LEU A 8 24.50 -15.53 18.45
C LEU A 8 23.31 -16.30 17.84
N CYS A 9 22.81 -17.34 18.52
CA CYS A 9 21.61 -18.06 18.09
C CYS A 9 20.33 -17.21 18.21
N PHE A 10 20.20 -16.40 19.27
CA PHE A 10 19.06 -15.51 19.44
C PHE A 10 19.05 -14.36 18.42
N LEU A 11 20.22 -13.80 18.07
CA LEU A 11 20.35 -12.77 17.04
C LEU A 11 20.04 -13.30 15.64
N GLY A 12 20.48 -14.53 15.30
CA GLY A 12 20.19 -15.16 14.01
C GLY A 12 18.71 -15.51 13.83
N ALA A 13 18.04 -15.98 14.90
CA ALA A 13 16.61 -16.29 14.87
C ALA A 13 15.74 -15.03 14.77
N GLY A 14 16.14 -13.92 15.41
CA GLY A 14 15.42 -12.64 15.31
C GLY A 14 15.44 -12.05 13.91
N ILE A 15 16.55 -12.17 13.18
CA ILE A 15 16.69 -11.69 11.80
C ILE A 15 15.83 -12.49 10.81
N LEU A 16 15.60 -13.78 11.07
CA LEU A 16 14.79 -14.64 10.20
C LEU A 16 13.30 -14.26 10.23
N CYS A 17 12.79 -13.84 11.39
CA CYS A 17 11.39 -13.44 11.58
C CYS A 17 11.06 -12.02 11.07
N LEU A 18 12.07 -11.18 10.83
CA LEU A 18 11.89 -9.82 10.29
C LEU A 18 11.94 -9.77 8.75
N SER A 19 12.05 -10.91 8.06
CA SER A 19 12.00 -10.89 6.60
C SER A 19 10.61 -10.42 6.15
N PRO A 20 10.51 -9.28 5.43
CA PRO A 20 9.24 -8.85 4.86
C PRO A 20 8.79 -9.98 3.93
N GLY A 21 7.58 -10.49 4.15
CA GLY A 21 6.98 -11.48 3.28
C GLY A 21 7.04 -10.94 1.85
N PHE A 22 7.82 -11.59 0.99
CA PHE A 22 7.84 -11.28 -0.44
C PHE A 22 6.43 -11.53 -0.97
N GLY A 23 5.66 -10.46 -1.15
CA GLY A 23 4.43 -10.48 -1.91
C GLY A 23 4.80 -10.80 -3.35
N HIS A 24 4.77 -12.08 -3.71
CA HIS A 24 5.04 -12.50 -5.07
C HIS A 24 3.76 -12.35 -5.89
N ALA A 25 3.77 -11.32 -6.75
CA ALA A 25 2.86 -11.24 -7.88
C ALA A 25 2.93 -12.55 -8.69
N LEU A 26 1.83 -12.90 -9.35
CA LEU A 26 1.72 -14.12 -10.13
C LEU A 26 2.75 -14.11 -11.27
N THR A 27 3.75 -14.99 -11.21
CA THR A 27 4.80 -15.03 -12.24
C THR A 27 4.30 -15.71 -13.52
N PRO A 28 4.92 -15.46 -14.69
CA PRO A 28 4.57 -16.15 -15.93
C PRO A 28 4.62 -17.68 -15.81
N GLU A 29 5.58 -18.21 -15.04
CA GLU A 29 5.71 -19.65 -14.79
C GLU A 29 4.52 -20.18 -13.98
N GLN A 30 4.04 -19.41 -13.01
CA GLN A 30 2.87 -19.77 -12.21
C GLN A 30 1.59 -19.73 -13.06
N VAL A 31 1.46 -18.77 -13.99
CA VAL A 31 0.36 -18.74 -14.97
C VAL A 31 0.35 -20.02 -15.81
N ILE A 32 1.51 -20.46 -16.30
CA ILE A 32 1.64 -21.70 -17.07
C ILE A 32 1.26 -22.91 -16.21
N GLN A 33 1.65 -22.94 -14.93
CA GLN A 33 1.29 -24.02 -14.00
C GLN A 33 -0.22 -24.07 -13.75
N LEU A 34 -0.87 -22.92 -13.54
CA LEU A 34 -2.33 -22.83 -13.36
C LEU A 34 -3.07 -23.32 -14.61
N LYS A 35 -2.59 -22.95 -15.80
CA LYS A 35 -3.15 -23.44 -17.07
C LYS A 35 -3.00 -24.95 -17.22
N LYS A 36 -1.83 -25.50 -16.86
CA LYS A 36 -1.60 -26.96 -16.83
C LYS A 36 -2.46 -27.69 -15.79
N ALA A 37 -2.77 -27.03 -14.69
CA ALA A 37 -3.67 -27.54 -13.65
C ALA A 37 -5.16 -27.46 -14.05
N GLY A 38 -5.48 -26.93 -15.22
CA GLY A 38 -6.86 -26.84 -15.74
C GLY A 38 -7.64 -25.65 -15.22
N VAL A 39 -6.97 -24.64 -14.64
CA VAL A 39 -7.62 -23.38 -14.25
C VAL A 39 -8.00 -22.61 -15.51
N GLN A 40 -9.24 -22.12 -15.56
CA GLN A 40 -9.73 -21.34 -16.69
C GLN A 40 -8.98 -20.01 -16.81
N ASP A 41 -8.72 -19.59 -18.05
CA ASP A 41 -8.02 -18.33 -18.35
C ASP A 41 -8.72 -17.12 -17.70
N ALA A 42 -10.07 -17.10 -17.66
CA ALA A 42 -10.84 -16.05 -17.00
C ALA A 42 -10.57 -15.97 -15.47
N THR A 43 -10.36 -17.11 -14.82
CA THR A 43 -10.02 -17.17 -13.40
C THR A 43 -8.59 -16.66 -13.16
N ILE A 44 -7.64 -17.04 -14.01
CA ILE A 44 -6.26 -16.55 -13.94
C ILE A 44 -6.24 -15.03 -14.12
N GLN A 45 -7.00 -14.51 -15.09
CA GLN A 45 -7.13 -13.08 -15.33
C GLN A 45 -7.74 -12.34 -14.13
N LEU A 46 -8.75 -12.93 -13.50
CA LEU A 46 -9.33 -12.38 -12.27
C LEU A 46 -8.29 -12.28 -11.16
N MET A 47 -7.49 -13.34 -10.93
CA MET A 47 -6.43 -13.34 -9.92
C MET A 47 -5.39 -12.25 -10.18
N ILE A 48 -4.94 -12.09 -11.43
CA ILE A 48 -4.01 -11.01 -11.83
C ILE A 48 -4.63 -9.63 -11.55
N SER A 49 -5.89 -9.42 -11.93
CA SER A 49 -6.57 -8.14 -11.74
C SER A 49 -6.73 -7.75 -10.26
N GLN A 50 -6.95 -8.73 -9.38
CA GLN A 50 -7.07 -8.51 -7.93
C GLN A 50 -5.74 -8.09 -7.31
N GLU A 51 -4.63 -8.72 -7.73
CA GLU A 51 -3.29 -8.37 -7.29
C GLU A 51 -2.93 -6.94 -7.72
N MET A 52 -3.17 -6.59 -8.99
CA MET A 52 -2.95 -5.24 -9.52
C MET A 52 -3.77 -4.17 -8.78
N ALA A 53 -5.01 -4.49 -8.40
CA ALA A 53 -5.86 -3.61 -7.61
C ALA A 53 -5.41 -3.48 -6.13
N GLY A 54 -4.68 -4.47 -5.61
CA GLY A 54 -4.07 -4.43 -4.28
C GLY A 54 -2.80 -3.58 -4.25
N GLU A 55 -1.97 -3.66 -5.29
CA GLU A 55 -0.72 -2.90 -5.43
C GLU A 55 -0.98 -1.41 -5.63
N ASN A 56 -1.96 -1.05 -6.46
CA ASN A 56 -2.26 0.35 -6.81
C ASN A 56 -3.23 1.03 -5.81
N ARG A 57 -3.15 0.68 -4.53
CA ARG A 57 -3.97 1.33 -3.49
C ARG A 57 -3.38 2.68 -3.14
N ASN A 58 -4.10 3.74 -3.52
CA ASN A 58 -3.79 5.07 -3.03
C ASN A 58 -3.80 5.05 -1.49
N PRO A 59 -2.77 5.55 -0.79
CA PRO A 59 -2.77 5.68 0.66
C PRO A 59 -4.03 6.35 1.24
N TYR A 60 -4.66 7.24 0.46
CA TYR A 60 -5.90 7.89 0.84
C TYR A 60 -7.15 7.00 0.73
N ASP A 61 -7.07 5.82 0.11
CA ASP A 61 -8.24 4.93 -0.06
C ASP A 61 -8.54 4.07 1.18
N THR A 62 -7.59 3.94 2.11
CA THR A 62 -7.76 3.13 3.33
C THR A 62 -8.05 4.05 4.52
N MET A 63 -9.07 3.71 5.31
CA MET A 63 -9.40 4.47 6.52
C MET A 63 -8.32 4.26 7.60
N GLY A 64 -7.92 5.35 8.27
CA GLY A 64 -6.99 5.34 9.39
C GLY A 64 -5.78 6.24 9.19
N THR A 65 -4.76 6.00 10.00
CA THR A 65 -3.50 6.73 9.99
C THR A 65 -2.41 5.89 9.33
N LYS A 66 -1.69 6.44 8.35
CA LYS A 66 -0.60 5.75 7.65
C LYS A 66 0.66 6.61 7.65
N GLU A 67 1.77 6.03 8.09
CA GLU A 67 3.09 6.67 8.00
C GLU A 67 3.73 6.29 6.65
N ILE A 68 4.13 7.30 5.88
CA ILE A 68 4.86 7.13 4.62
C ILE A 68 6.21 7.81 4.75
N ARG A 69 7.25 7.17 4.24
CA ARG A 69 8.55 7.80 4.07
C ARG A 69 8.64 8.38 2.68
N ASP A 70 8.94 9.67 2.61
CA ASP A 70 9.26 10.34 1.37
C ASP A 70 10.61 9.85 0.81
N ALA A 71 10.90 10.15 -0.46
CA ALA A 71 12.18 9.87 -1.11
C ALA A 71 13.37 10.48 -0.35
N ASP A 72 13.16 11.61 0.33
CA ASP A 72 14.15 12.28 1.17
C ASP A 72 14.29 11.68 2.58
N GLY A 73 13.52 10.63 2.90
CA GLY A 73 13.57 9.92 4.18
C GLY A 73 12.75 10.54 5.32
N ASN A 74 12.00 11.60 5.05
CA ASN A 74 11.10 12.24 6.01
C ASN A 74 9.84 11.37 6.22
N THR A 75 9.40 11.22 7.47
CA THR A 75 8.15 10.52 7.80
C THR A 75 6.98 11.49 7.72
N VAL A 76 6.01 11.18 6.85
CA VAL A 76 4.74 11.91 6.71
C VAL A 76 3.61 11.04 7.24
N VAL A 77 2.82 11.60 8.16
CA VAL A 77 1.64 10.93 8.74
C VAL A 77 0.39 11.35 7.96
N ILE A 78 -0.23 10.39 7.29
CA ILE A 78 -1.46 10.59 6.51
C ILE A 78 -2.65 10.14 7.35
N TYR A 79 -3.65 11.01 7.49
CA TYR A 79 -4.96 10.65 8.05
C TYR A 79 -5.96 10.56 6.91
N SER A 80 -6.62 9.41 6.76
CA SER A 80 -7.66 9.24 5.75
C SER A 80 -8.93 8.62 6.33
N THR A 81 -10.08 9.05 5.81
CA THR A 81 -11.39 8.44 6.07
C THR A 81 -11.69 7.26 5.13
N GLY A 82 -10.77 6.91 4.25
CA GLY A 82 -10.92 5.87 3.25
C GLY A 82 -11.73 6.31 2.03
N LYS A 83 -11.77 5.44 1.02
CA LYS A 83 -12.51 5.70 -0.22
C LYS A 83 -14.01 5.82 0.06
N PRO A 84 -14.68 6.92 -0.34
CA PRO A 84 -16.12 7.03 -0.19
C PRO A 84 -16.81 5.89 -0.96
N GLY A 85 -17.63 5.12 -0.25
CA GLY A 85 -18.33 3.97 -0.81
C GLY A 85 -19.45 4.43 -1.73
N GLY A 86 -19.29 4.23 -3.04
CA GLY A 86 -20.39 4.20 -4.00
C GLY A 86 -21.04 5.55 -4.31
N GLY A 87 -20.53 6.23 -5.34
CA GLY A 87 -21.20 7.33 -6.01
C GLY A 87 -20.31 7.85 -7.13
N ALA A 88 -20.87 8.05 -8.32
CA ALA A 88 -20.20 8.86 -9.33
C ALA A 88 -19.83 10.19 -8.67
N PHE A 89 -18.57 10.62 -8.77
CA PHE A 89 -18.11 11.91 -8.26
C PHE A 89 -19.16 12.97 -8.58
N ASP A 90 -19.81 13.51 -7.55
CA ASP A 90 -20.78 14.59 -7.73
C ASP A 90 -20.02 15.79 -8.30
N PRO A 91 -20.38 16.29 -9.50
CA PRO A 91 -19.74 17.46 -10.08
C PRO A 91 -19.77 18.67 -9.14
N GLU A 92 -20.77 18.78 -8.25
CA GLU A 92 -20.81 19.84 -7.22
C GLU A 92 -19.74 19.66 -6.14
N GLU A 93 -19.45 18.42 -5.71
CA GLU A 93 -18.39 18.15 -4.73
C GLU A 93 -17.02 18.53 -5.27
N ARG A 94 -16.78 18.28 -6.57
CA ARG A 94 -15.54 18.70 -7.24
C ARG A 94 -15.38 20.22 -7.24
N GLU A 95 -16.44 20.95 -7.58
CA GLU A 95 -16.41 22.41 -7.58
C GLU A 95 -16.18 23.00 -6.17
N LYS A 96 -16.76 22.38 -5.13
CA LYS A 96 -16.51 22.76 -3.74
C LYS A 96 -15.05 22.52 -3.33
N LEU A 97 -14.46 21.39 -3.74
CA LEU A 97 -13.06 21.09 -3.50
C LEU A 97 -12.13 22.09 -4.21
N ASP A 98 -12.38 22.39 -5.48
CA ASP A 98 -11.57 23.34 -6.25
C ASP A 98 -11.58 24.73 -5.61
N ARG A 99 -12.76 25.21 -5.17
CA ARG A 99 -12.88 26.46 -4.41
C ARG A 99 -12.12 26.42 -3.09
N ALA A 100 -12.19 25.33 -2.36
CA ALA A 100 -11.46 25.17 -1.10
C ALA A 100 -9.94 25.23 -1.34
N TRP A 101 -9.45 24.56 -2.38
CA TRP A 101 -8.05 24.62 -2.80
C TRP A 101 -7.61 26.03 -3.19
N GLU A 102 -8.46 26.77 -3.91
CA GLU A 102 -8.16 28.15 -4.30
C GLU A 102 -8.06 29.08 -3.09
N MET A 103 -8.95 28.94 -2.10
CA MET A 103 -8.87 29.71 -0.84
C MET A 103 -7.58 29.41 -0.05
N LEU A 104 -7.13 28.15 -0.05
CA LEU A 104 -5.92 27.74 0.66
C LEU A 104 -4.62 28.18 -0.01
N ARG A 105 -4.63 28.43 -1.33
CA ARG A 105 -3.42 28.77 -2.10
C ARG A 105 -2.72 30.05 -1.62
N ASN A 106 -3.44 30.98 -1.00
CA ASN A 106 -2.89 32.25 -0.51
C ASN A 106 -2.62 32.25 1.00
N LEU A 107 -2.79 31.11 1.68
CA LEU A 107 -2.61 31.02 3.12
C LEU A 107 -1.12 30.83 3.46
N ILE A 108 -0.51 31.89 3.98
CA ILE A 108 0.86 31.83 4.53
C ILE A 108 0.75 31.33 5.97
N ILE A 109 1.20 30.10 6.22
CA ILE A 109 1.30 29.56 7.57
C ILE A 109 2.55 30.16 8.22
N ASP A 110 2.38 31.16 9.09
CA ASP A 110 3.45 31.67 9.94
C ASP A 110 3.76 30.64 11.03
N ALA A 111 4.94 30.04 10.99
CA ALA A 111 5.37 28.98 11.90
C ALA A 111 6.30 29.51 13.00
N ARG A 112 5.94 30.65 13.61
CA ARG A 112 6.72 31.31 14.67
C ARG A 112 6.38 30.80 16.07
#